data_AF-A0A1J6X3E7-F1
#
_entry.id   AF-A0A1J6X3E7-F1
#
_cell.length_a   1.000
_cell.length_b   1.000
_cell.length_c   1.000
_cell.angle_alpha   90.00
_cell.angle_beta   90.00
_cell.angle_gamma   90.00
#
_symmetry.space_group_name_H-M   'P 1'
#
loop_
_entity.id
_entity.type
_entity.pdbx_description
1 polymer ?
#
loop_
_entity_poly.entity_id
_entity_poly.type
_entity_poly.pdbx_seq_one_letter_code
_entity_poly.pdbx_strand_id
1 'polypeptide(L)'
;MTVIERPLYGVIHVQTFDLAGSPFVLDQSKLDYSPLGTTGDKAKWRDWTATANNITIRRGMRSEGIELFADTGIATITLIDPGEALDPETGIHPGQPARVIARVPGQPDRPLFTGKVYDARRSIERDQHGRTRPALTLVFADAVQTFNSITRYGATGPETFLSRISRLAQSTSERVQLPATSPTALQARIVTEASLADHFTLACNGAGAMWWVGADGVTRFQYRALTAATDLGVVWNPDLIHADTASGLDGWANRIYQTRISAVPDPDNPGNWLNDETTELIYDAPQSVGRWGERPATYPLAYVYDQGDDSALCMLRMLGPNTTPTDTPSSVTINAQSDLARFSRLEIGARLTVSVPGAYAETLITAIHHTITPTRWVITLNLIGATNT
;
A
#
# COMPACT_ATOMS: atom_id res chain seq x y z
N MET A 1 -5.47 -23.54 26.37
CA MET A 1 -4.74 -22.34 25.92
C MET A 1 -5.70 -21.18 26.05
N THR A 2 -5.51 -20.31 27.05
CA THR A 2 -6.47 -19.25 27.36
C THR A 2 -6.04 -18.00 26.62
N VAL A 3 -6.71 -17.69 25.50
CA VAL A 3 -6.54 -16.40 24.84
C VAL A 3 -7.03 -15.35 25.84
N ILE A 4 -6.13 -14.50 26.33
CA ILE A 4 -6.50 -13.41 27.24
C ILE A 4 -7.15 -12.33 26.36
N GLU A 5 -8.47 -12.40 26.23
CA GLU A 5 -9.27 -11.34 25.62
C GLU A 5 -9.30 -10.15 26.58
N ARG A 6 -8.43 -9.17 26.35
CA ARG A 6 -8.51 -7.88 27.05
C ARG A 6 -9.45 -6.95 26.27
N PRO A 7 -10.35 -6.21 26.93
CA PRO A 7 -11.19 -5.25 26.22
C PRO A 7 -10.32 -4.23 25.47
N LEU A 8 -10.63 -3.96 24.20
CA LEU A 8 -9.90 -2.97 23.36
C LEU A 8 -10.42 -1.54 23.55
N TYR A 9 -11.31 -1.30 24.52
CA TYR A 9 -11.85 0.02 24.81
C TYR A 9 -10.71 1.02 25.08
N GLY A 10 -10.63 2.06 24.25
CA GLY A 10 -9.62 3.10 24.34
C GLY A 10 -8.29 2.81 23.65
N VAL A 11 -8.18 1.69 22.91
CA VAL A 11 -6.95 1.32 22.17
C VAL A 11 -7.05 1.65 20.69
N ILE A 12 -8.19 1.50 20.04
CA ILE A 12 -8.36 1.83 18.61
C ILE A 12 -9.28 3.02 18.51
N HIS A 13 -8.89 4.02 17.73
CA HIS A 13 -9.74 5.16 17.44
C HIS A 13 -10.02 5.37 15.97
N VAL A 14 -11.29 5.63 15.64
CA VAL A 14 -11.77 5.95 14.30
C VAL A 14 -12.09 7.44 14.26
N GLN A 15 -11.48 8.18 13.34
CA GLN A 15 -11.66 9.62 13.28
C GLN A 15 -11.93 10.12 11.88
N THR A 16 -12.84 11.08 11.74
CA THR A 16 -13.03 11.87 10.51
C THR A 16 -12.67 13.33 10.76
N PHE A 17 -12.23 14.02 9.71
CA PHE A 17 -11.86 15.43 9.78
C PHE A 17 -13.01 16.29 9.27
N ASP A 18 -13.43 17.21 10.12
CA ASP A 18 -14.51 18.13 9.84
C ASP A 18 -13.95 19.47 9.37
N LEU A 19 -14.33 19.89 8.16
CA LEU A 19 -14.06 21.22 7.63
C LEU A 19 -15.29 22.07 7.89
N ALA A 20 -15.30 22.78 9.01
CA ALA A 20 -16.37 23.71 9.27
C ALA A 20 -16.24 24.93 8.34
N GLY A 21 -17.11 24.99 7.34
CA GLY A 21 -17.18 26.13 6.42
C GLY A 21 -18.46 26.93 6.57
N SER A 22 -18.33 28.26 6.61
CA SER A 22 -19.48 29.15 6.45
C SER A 22 -20.04 28.99 5.03
N PRO A 23 -21.37 28.88 4.85
CA PRO A 23 -21.96 28.75 3.53
C PRO A 23 -21.64 29.99 2.66
N PHE A 24 -21.46 29.77 1.36
CA PHE A 24 -21.44 30.88 0.40
C PHE A 24 -22.86 31.44 0.30
N VAL A 25 -23.03 32.71 0.65
CA VAL A 25 -24.31 33.39 0.57
C VAL A 25 -24.28 34.28 -0.67
N LEU A 26 -25.18 34.01 -1.62
CA LEU A 26 -25.36 34.84 -2.82
C LEU A 26 -25.56 36.30 -2.41
N ASP A 27 -24.89 37.21 -3.12
CA ASP A 27 -24.89 38.67 -2.90
C ASP A 27 -24.25 39.17 -1.60
N GLN A 28 -23.72 38.29 -0.75
CA GLN A 28 -23.01 38.67 0.49
C GLN A 28 -21.56 38.20 0.49
N SER A 29 -21.31 36.99 -0.02
CA SER A 29 -19.98 36.42 -0.12
C SER A 29 -19.23 37.01 -1.33
N LYS A 30 -18.08 37.63 -1.07
CA LYS A 30 -17.19 38.14 -2.12
C LYS A 30 -16.35 37.00 -2.67
N LEU A 31 -16.33 36.85 -4.00
CA LEU A 31 -15.34 36.04 -4.69
C LEU A 31 -13.95 36.56 -4.29
N ASP A 32 -13.04 35.65 -3.93
CA ASP A 32 -11.64 35.90 -3.53
C ASP A 32 -11.36 36.45 -2.12
N TYR A 33 -12.36 36.62 -1.25
CA TYR A 33 -12.13 37.20 0.09
C TYR A 33 -11.70 36.19 1.17
N SER A 34 -11.81 34.89 0.89
CA SER A 34 -11.23 33.78 1.65
C SER A 34 -11.50 32.47 0.90
N PRO A 35 -10.70 31.41 1.08
CA PRO A 35 -11.13 30.08 0.66
C PRO A 35 -12.49 29.79 1.31
N LEU A 36 -13.40 29.21 0.53
CA LEU A 36 -14.68 28.71 1.05
C LEU A 36 -14.39 27.84 2.29
N GLY A 37 -14.77 28.34 3.46
CA GLY A 37 -14.80 27.60 4.70
C GLY A 37 -13.62 27.72 5.68
N THR A 38 -13.14 28.92 6.01
CA THR A 38 -12.19 29.08 7.14
C THR A 38 -12.41 30.33 8.00
N THR A 39 -13.62 30.55 8.49
CA THR A 39 -13.85 31.58 9.52
C THR A 39 -14.78 31.08 10.62
N GLY A 40 -14.24 30.31 11.58
CA GLY A 40 -14.88 30.23 12.90
C GLY A 40 -14.63 28.95 13.68
N ASP A 41 -14.76 27.79 13.06
CA ASP A 41 -14.67 26.52 13.75
C ASP A 41 -13.38 25.80 13.35
N LYS A 42 -12.51 25.57 14.35
CA LYS A 42 -11.24 24.88 14.16
C LYS A 42 -11.53 23.51 13.58
N ALA A 43 -11.03 23.26 12.38
CA ALA A 43 -11.10 21.95 11.76
C ALA A 43 -10.58 20.89 12.77
N LYS A 44 -11.46 19.98 13.19
CA LYS A 44 -11.21 19.04 14.29
C LYS A 44 -11.41 17.61 13.83
N TRP A 45 -10.61 16.72 14.39
CA TRP A 45 -10.88 15.28 14.31
C TRP A 45 -12.05 14.95 15.24
N ARG A 46 -13.11 14.35 14.68
CA ARG A 46 -14.24 13.78 15.43
C ARG A 46 -13.98 12.29 15.63
N ASP A 47 -14.25 11.77 16.84
CA ASP A 47 -13.96 10.38 17.23
C ASP A 47 -15.25 9.54 17.27
N TRP A 48 -15.26 8.42 16.55
CA TRP A 48 -16.40 7.53 16.37
C TRP A 48 -16.22 6.16 17.03
N THR A 49 -15.18 6.01 17.85
CA THR A 49 -14.78 4.72 18.44
C THR A 49 -15.88 4.06 19.26
N ALA A 50 -16.64 4.86 20.02
CA ALA A 50 -17.63 4.33 20.96
C ALA A 50 -18.77 3.55 20.26
N THR A 51 -19.01 3.83 18.98
CA THR A 51 -20.03 3.16 18.17
C THR A 51 -19.45 2.14 17.19
N ALA A 52 -18.12 2.04 17.07
CA ALA A 52 -17.46 1.12 16.16
C ALA A 52 -17.58 -0.34 16.65
N ASN A 53 -18.20 -1.19 15.83
CA ASN A 53 -18.42 -2.60 16.13
C ASN A 53 -17.46 -3.53 15.37
N ASN A 54 -17.06 -3.15 14.15
CA ASN A 54 -16.11 -3.92 13.35
C ASN A 54 -15.25 -2.98 12.52
N ILE A 55 -13.95 -3.22 12.49
CA ILE A 55 -12.98 -2.49 11.68
C ILE A 55 -12.12 -3.52 10.95
N THR A 56 -12.11 -3.41 9.63
CA THR A 56 -11.18 -4.16 8.78
C THR A 56 -10.31 -3.17 8.02
N ILE A 57 -9.00 -3.39 7.97
CA ILE A 57 -8.05 -2.51 7.29
C ILE A 57 -7.14 -3.38 6.44
N ARG A 58 -7.15 -3.20 5.13
CA ARG A 58 -6.20 -3.82 4.22
C ARG A 58 -5.35 -2.74 3.57
N ARG A 59 -4.04 -2.80 3.72
CA ARG A 59 -3.07 -1.94 3.03
C ARG A 59 -1.95 -2.78 2.47
N GLY A 60 -1.33 -2.36 1.37
CA GLY A 60 -0.16 -3.07 0.86
C GLY A 60 0.03 -3.00 -0.63
N MET A 61 0.90 -3.89 -1.06
CA MET A 61 1.20 -4.20 -2.44
C MET A 61 0.73 -5.62 -2.72
N ARG A 62 0.29 -5.88 -3.95
CA ARG A 62 0.14 -7.23 -4.48
C ARG A 62 1.38 -7.62 -5.25
N SER A 63 1.76 -8.89 -5.14
CA SER A 63 2.81 -9.47 -5.97
C SER A 63 2.21 -10.21 -7.14
N GLU A 64 2.60 -9.85 -8.36
CA GLU A 64 2.30 -10.63 -9.57
C GLU A 64 3.62 -11.14 -10.13
N GLY A 65 3.92 -12.41 -9.89
CA GLY A 65 5.26 -12.95 -10.10
C GLY A 65 6.28 -12.24 -9.20
N ILE A 66 7.07 -11.36 -9.81
CA ILE A 66 8.19 -10.64 -9.17
C ILE A 66 7.91 -9.14 -9.02
N GLU A 67 6.85 -8.66 -9.66
CA GLU A 67 6.40 -7.27 -9.63
C GLU A 67 5.63 -6.98 -8.35
N LEU A 68 5.74 -5.74 -7.88
CA LEU A 68 4.97 -5.25 -6.75
C LEU A 68 4.14 -4.06 -7.19
N PHE A 69 2.83 -4.25 -7.20
CA PHE A 69 1.86 -3.20 -7.48
C PHE A 69 1.29 -2.70 -6.18
N ALA A 70 1.35 -1.39 -5.93
CA ALA A 70 0.61 -0.81 -4.82
C ALA A 70 -0.88 -1.00 -5.05
N ASP A 71 -1.56 -1.63 -4.10
CA ASP A 71 -3.00 -1.80 -4.12
C ASP A 71 -3.66 -0.67 -3.35
N THR A 72 -4.86 -0.27 -3.77
CA THR A 72 -5.67 0.65 -2.96
C THR A 72 -5.90 0.08 -1.57
N GLY A 73 -5.36 0.77 -0.56
CA GLY A 73 -5.65 0.46 0.82
C GLY A 73 -7.08 0.82 1.15
N ILE A 74 -7.80 -0.12 1.77
CA ILE A 74 -9.20 0.04 2.16
C ILE A 74 -9.35 -0.19 3.65
N ALA A 75 -10.06 0.70 4.34
CA ALA A 75 -10.58 0.46 5.68
C ALA A 75 -12.10 0.42 5.64
N THR A 76 -12.71 -0.63 6.17
CA THR A 76 -14.17 -0.73 6.31
C THR A 76 -14.54 -0.76 7.79
N ILE A 77 -15.43 0.15 8.18
CA ILE A 77 -15.82 0.38 9.57
C ILE A 77 -17.33 0.33 9.67
N THR A 78 -17.85 -0.48 10.58
CA THR A 78 -19.29 -0.53 10.87
C THR A 78 -19.56 0.12 12.22
N LEU A 79 -20.37 1.17 12.21
CA LEU A 79 -20.85 1.88 13.39
C LEU A 79 -22.27 1.43 13.71
N ILE A 80 -22.57 1.11 14.97
CA ILE A 80 -23.91 0.74 15.46
C ILE A 80 -24.43 1.84 16.36
N ASP A 81 -25.70 2.22 16.18
CA ASP A 81 -26.31 3.42 16.78
C ASP A 81 -25.43 4.68 16.61
N PRO A 82 -25.02 5.01 15.37
CA PRO A 82 -24.02 6.05 15.09
C PRO A 82 -24.45 7.49 15.43
N GLY A 83 -25.71 7.73 15.81
CA GLY A 83 -26.22 9.04 16.21
C GLY A 83 -25.98 10.11 15.13
N GLU A 84 -25.27 11.18 15.51
CA GLU A 84 -24.93 12.33 14.65
C GLU A 84 -24.20 11.94 13.36
N ALA A 85 -23.52 10.79 13.30
CA ALA A 85 -22.84 10.37 12.08
C ALA A 85 -23.81 10.12 10.89
N LEU A 86 -25.10 9.91 11.17
CA LEU A 86 -26.16 9.76 10.16
C LEU A 86 -26.79 11.08 9.73
N ASP A 87 -26.43 12.19 10.36
CA ASP A 87 -26.97 13.50 9.98
C ASP A 87 -26.58 13.84 8.53
N PRO A 88 -27.53 14.14 7.62
CA PRO A 88 -27.21 14.42 6.22
C PRO A 88 -26.35 15.68 6.00
N GLU A 89 -26.42 16.66 6.91
CA GLU A 89 -25.76 17.96 6.75
C GLU A 89 -24.43 18.02 7.51
N THR A 90 -24.36 17.37 8.67
CA THR A 90 -23.25 17.48 9.62
C THR A 90 -22.57 16.14 9.94
N GLY A 91 -23.11 15.04 9.41
CA GLY A 91 -22.60 13.69 9.61
C GLY A 91 -21.42 13.34 8.70
N ILE A 92 -21.17 12.04 8.56
CA ILE A 92 -20.03 11.56 7.77
C ILE A 92 -20.44 11.52 6.29
N HIS A 93 -19.61 12.12 5.43
CA HIS A 93 -19.85 12.16 3.97
C HIS A 93 -18.59 11.81 3.16
N PRO A 94 -18.75 11.34 1.90
CA PRO A 94 -17.62 11.08 1.01
C PRO A 94 -16.68 12.29 0.86
N GLY A 95 -15.40 12.00 0.64
CA GLY A 95 -14.32 12.98 0.50
C GLY A 95 -13.72 13.48 1.83
N GLN A 96 -14.38 13.28 2.97
CA GLN A 96 -13.84 13.68 4.27
C GLN A 96 -12.54 12.91 4.59
N PRO A 97 -11.46 13.57 5.03
CA PRO A 97 -10.29 12.86 5.54
C PRO A 97 -10.67 11.97 6.74
N ALA A 98 -10.11 10.77 6.79
CA ALA A 98 -10.38 9.79 7.82
C ALA A 98 -9.09 9.07 8.23
N ARG A 99 -9.03 8.64 9.50
CA ARG A 99 -7.93 7.82 10.00
C ARG A 99 -8.40 6.80 11.02
N VAL A 100 -7.69 5.69 11.09
CA VAL A 100 -7.75 4.74 12.19
C VAL A 100 -6.41 4.79 12.91
N ILE A 101 -6.43 4.97 14.23
CA ILE A 101 -5.22 5.07 15.05
C ILE A 101 -5.27 4.04 16.18
N ALA A 102 -4.13 3.49 16.54
CA ALA A 102 -3.90 2.74 17.76
C ALA A 102 -3.30 3.65 18.84
N ARG A 103 -3.97 3.73 19.99
CA ARG A 103 -3.53 4.38 21.22
C ARG A 103 -3.10 3.32 22.21
N VAL A 104 -1.79 3.15 22.33
CA VAL A 104 -1.20 2.27 23.35
C VAL A 104 -0.79 3.15 24.53
N PRO A 105 -1.22 2.87 25.77
CA PRO A 105 -0.84 3.67 26.93
C PRO A 105 0.68 3.85 27.04
N GLY A 106 1.13 5.09 27.23
CA GLY A 106 2.56 5.43 27.32
C GLY A 106 3.32 5.44 25.98
N GLN A 107 2.62 5.34 24.85
CA GLN A 107 3.20 5.44 23.50
C GLN A 107 2.50 6.56 22.71
N PRO A 108 3.16 7.15 21.70
CA PRO A 108 2.49 8.08 20.79
C PRO A 108 1.43 7.36 19.96
N ASP A 109 0.34 8.07 19.62
CA ASP A 109 -0.71 7.59 18.72
C ASP A 109 -0.08 7.03 17.42
N ARG A 110 -0.44 5.80 17.06
CA ARG A 110 0.07 5.12 15.87
C ARG A 110 -1.01 5.02 14.82
N PRO A 111 -0.87 5.62 13.64
CA PRO A 111 -1.84 5.40 12.59
C PRO A 111 -1.79 3.95 12.13
N LEU A 112 -2.96 3.34 11.94
CA LEU A 112 -3.15 2.05 11.29
C LEU A 112 -3.65 2.21 9.85
N PHE A 113 -4.32 3.34 9.57
CA PHE A 113 -4.82 3.72 8.26
C PHE A 113 -5.05 5.22 8.21
N THR A 114 -4.75 5.86 7.08
CA THR A 114 -5.09 7.25 6.80
C THR A 114 -5.56 7.34 5.35
N GLY A 115 -6.69 8.00 5.12
CA GLY A 115 -7.29 8.10 3.80
C GLY A 115 -8.47 9.07 3.80
N LYS A 116 -9.42 8.84 2.90
CA LYS A 116 -10.66 9.63 2.78
C LYS A 116 -11.87 8.70 2.77
N VAL A 117 -13.02 9.21 3.23
CA VAL A 117 -14.30 8.52 3.09
C VAL A 117 -14.60 8.34 1.61
N TYR A 118 -14.63 7.10 1.16
CA TYR A 118 -14.95 6.74 -0.22
C TYR A 118 -16.44 6.45 -0.39
N ASP A 119 -17.02 5.72 0.55
CA ASP A 119 -18.43 5.33 0.55
C ASP A 119 -18.99 5.29 1.98
N ALA A 120 -20.30 5.55 2.12
CA ALA A 120 -21.02 5.55 3.39
C ALA A 120 -22.42 4.96 3.17
N ARG A 121 -22.64 3.73 3.68
CA ARG A 121 -23.88 2.98 3.50
C ARG A 121 -24.65 2.87 4.79
N ARG A 122 -25.92 3.26 4.75
CA ARG A 122 -26.85 3.16 5.87
C ARG A 122 -27.60 1.84 5.80
N SER A 123 -27.72 1.15 6.92
CA SER A 123 -28.48 -0.10 7.03
C SER A 123 -29.18 -0.18 8.37
N ILE A 124 -30.07 -1.18 8.52
CA ILE A 124 -30.69 -1.54 9.78
C ILE A 124 -30.24 -2.97 10.08
N GLU A 125 -29.52 -3.15 11.19
CA GLU A 125 -29.09 -4.47 11.65
C GLU A 125 -30.08 -5.00 12.69
N ARG A 126 -30.28 -6.32 12.71
CA ARG A 126 -31.10 -7.00 13.71
C ARG A 126 -30.18 -7.79 14.65
N ASP A 127 -30.28 -7.54 15.94
CA ASP A 127 -29.51 -8.27 16.94
C ASP A 127 -30.06 -9.69 17.18
N GLN A 128 -29.31 -10.48 17.95
CA GLN A 128 -29.67 -11.84 18.33
C GLN A 128 -31.00 -11.95 19.13
N HIS A 129 -31.52 -10.83 19.65
CA HIS A 129 -32.79 -10.74 20.37
C HIS A 129 -33.92 -10.17 19.49
N GLY A 130 -33.68 -9.98 18.18
CA GLY A 130 -34.65 -9.46 17.23
C GLY A 130 -34.81 -7.94 17.22
N ARG A 131 -34.04 -7.19 18.04
CA ARG A 131 -34.09 -5.73 18.08
C ARG A 131 -33.36 -5.15 16.87
N THR A 132 -33.97 -4.17 16.23
CA THR A 132 -33.39 -3.46 15.09
C THR A 132 -32.61 -2.24 15.56
N ARG A 133 -31.38 -2.07 15.05
CA ARG A 133 -30.49 -0.94 15.35
C ARG A 133 -30.00 -0.31 14.05
N PRO A 134 -30.01 1.02 13.90
CA PRO A 134 -29.38 1.67 12.77
C PRO A 134 -27.87 1.39 12.74
N ALA A 135 -27.35 1.15 11.54
CA ALA A 135 -25.94 0.93 11.30
C ALA A 135 -25.44 1.82 10.13
N LEU A 136 -24.17 2.21 10.22
CA LEU A 136 -23.47 2.96 9.19
C LEU A 136 -22.17 2.22 8.86
N THR A 137 -22.07 1.71 7.63
CA THR A 137 -20.84 1.12 7.11
C THR A 137 -20.10 2.16 6.28
N LEU A 138 -18.91 2.50 6.74
CA LEU A 138 -18.00 3.43 6.08
C LEU A 138 -16.91 2.65 5.37
N VAL A 139 -16.60 3.07 4.14
CA VAL A 139 -15.44 2.59 3.39
C VAL A 139 -14.51 3.76 3.19
N PHE A 140 -13.26 3.63 3.65
CA PHE A 140 -12.20 4.60 3.44
C PHE A 140 -11.21 4.06 2.43
N ALA A 141 -10.66 4.94 1.59
CA ALA A 141 -9.61 4.61 0.64
C ALA A 141 -8.38 5.51 0.88
N ASP A 142 -7.19 4.95 0.72
CA ASP A 142 -5.93 5.70 0.84
C ASP A 142 -5.58 6.46 -0.46
N ALA A 143 -4.39 7.07 -0.46
CA ALA A 143 -3.93 7.90 -1.57
C ALA A 143 -3.74 7.15 -2.91
N VAL A 144 -3.60 5.81 -2.90
CA VAL A 144 -3.52 5.04 -4.15
C VAL A 144 -4.80 5.19 -4.96
N GLN A 145 -5.97 5.29 -4.30
CA GLN A 145 -7.23 5.56 -4.99
C GLN A 145 -7.20 6.88 -5.77
N THR A 146 -6.63 7.93 -5.17
CA THR A 146 -6.44 9.21 -5.84
C THR A 146 -5.49 9.04 -7.02
N PHE A 147 -4.37 8.34 -6.87
CA PHE A 147 -3.40 8.14 -7.95
C PHE A 147 -3.98 7.34 -9.13
N ASN A 148 -4.80 6.33 -8.87
CA ASN A 148 -5.51 5.57 -9.91
C ASN A 148 -6.47 6.45 -10.72
N SER A 149 -7.04 7.50 -10.11
CA SER A 149 -7.96 8.42 -10.79
C SER A 149 -7.27 9.52 -11.59
N ILE A 150 -5.95 9.68 -11.42
CA ILE A 150 -5.17 10.74 -12.05
C ILE A 150 -4.49 10.17 -13.29
N THR A 151 -4.92 10.61 -14.48
CA THR A 151 -4.22 10.30 -15.72
C THR A 151 -2.92 11.08 -15.85
N ARG A 152 -1.87 10.41 -16.32
CA ARG A 152 -0.56 11.00 -16.63
C ARG A 152 -0.07 10.56 -17.99
N TYR A 153 0.60 11.49 -18.64
CA TYR A 153 1.38 11.24 -19.84
C TYR A 153 2.81 10.94 -19.46
N GLY A 154 3.47 10.16 -20.32
CA GLY A 154 4.82 9.71 -20.10
C GLY A 154 5.89 10.82 -20.04
N ALA A 155 7.15 10.42 -19.90
CA ALA A 155 8.31 11.30 -19.81
C ALA A 155 8.79 11.74 -21.19
N THR A 156 9.07 13.03 -21.36
CA THR A 156 9.54 13.63 -22.62
C THR A 156 11.04 13.47 -22.88
N GLY A 157 11.76 12.70 -22.05
CA GLY A 157 13.18 12.43 -22.22
C GLY A 157 13.72 11.52 -21.10
N PRO A 158 15.02 11.17 -21.16
CA PRO A 158 15.68 10.44 -20.08
C PRO A 158 15.67 11.22 -18.76
N GLU A 159 15.32 10.57 -17.66
CA GLU A 159 15.25 11.19 -16.33
C GLU A 159 15.88 10.27 -15.28
N THR A 160 16.48 10.82 -14.23
CA THR A 160 16.79 10.02 -13.04
C THR A 160 15.50 9.58 -12.35
N PHE A 161 15.55 8.48 -11.58
CA PHE A 161 14.41 8.02 -10.79
C PHE A 161 13.85 9.10 -9.87
N LEU A 162 14.70 9.80 -9.13
CA LEU A 162 14.28 10.89 -8.25
C LEU A 162 13.58 12.02 -9.03
N SER A 163 14.14 12.44 -10.16
CA SER A 163 13.52 13.48 -11.00
C SER A 163 12.18 13.03 -11.56
N ARG A 164 12.05 11.77 -11.98
CA ARG A 164 10.79 11.20 -12.46
C ARG A 164 9.73 11.20 -11.37
N ILE A 165 10.03 10.67 -10.18
CA ILE A 165 9.09 10.64 -9.06
C ILE A 165 8.70 12.07 -8.65
N SER A 166 9.66 12.99 -8.57
CA SER A 166 9.40 14.40 -8.25
C SER A 166 8.42 15.04 -9.25
N ARG A 167 8.67 14.90 -10.56
CA ARG A 167 7.78 15.42 -11.60
C ARG A 167 6.38 14.79 -11.53
N LEU A 168 6.29 13.47 -11.38
CA LEU A 168 5.02 12.75 -11.27
C LEU A 168 4.22 13.20 -10.02
N ALA A 169 4.90 13.47 -8.91
CA ALA A 169 4.30 13.87 -7.64
C ALA A 169 3.84 15.35 -7.58
N GLN A 170 4.39 16.26 -8.40
CA GLN A 170 4.07 17.71 -8.36
C GLN A 170 2.59 18.07 -8.55
N SER A 171 1.81 17.13 -9.06
CA SER A 171 0.48 17.37 -9.59
C SER A 171 -0.61 16.61 -8.82
N THR A 172 -0.26 16.04 -7.66
CA THR A 172 -1.19 15.47 -6.69
C THR A 172 -1.17 16.28 -5.40
N SER A 173 -2.33 16.34 -4.73
CA SER A 173 -2.45 16.94 -3.40
C SER A 173 -2.12 15.95 -2.27
N GLU A 174 -1.89 14.68 -2.61
CA GLU A 174 -1.51 13.66 -1.63
C GLU A 174 -0.06 13.82 -1.18
N ARG A 175 0.25 13.36 0.03
CA ARG A 175 1.58 13.49 0.60
C ARG A 175 2.52 12.47 -0.02
N VAL A 176 3.59 12.95 -0.64
CA VAL A 176 4.63 12.12 -1.24
C VAL A 176 5.99 12.42 -0.59
N GLN A 177 6.65 11.39 -0.10
CA GLN A 177 8.04 11.44 0.34
C GLN A 177 8.93 10.97 -0.81
N LEU A 178 9.79 11.85 -1.31
CA LEU A 178 10.74 11.52 -2.37
C LEU A 178 11.77 10.49 -1.86
N PRO A 179 12.25 9.59 -2.74
CA PRO A 179 13.27 8.61 -2.37
C PRO A 179 14.56 9.31 -1.94
N ALA A 180 15.18 8.83 -0.85
CA ALA A 180 16.41 9.42 -0.30
C ALA A 180 17.65 9.14 -1.18
N THR A 181 17.57 8.11 -2.02
CA THR A 181 18.60 7.71 -2.97
C THR A 181 17.98 7.56 -4.37
N SER A 182 18.78 7.77 -5.41
CA SER A 182 18.39 7.59 -6.82
C SER A 182 19.42 6.69 -7.49
N PRO A 183 19.05 5.76 -8.39
CA PRO A 183 20.06 5.03 -9.13
C PRO A 183 20.72 6.04 -10.08
N THR A 184 21.96 5.78 -10.44
CA THR A 184 22.65 6.53 -11.52
C THR A 184 21.95 6.32 -12.85
N ALA A 185 21.33 5.15 -12.97
CA ALA A 185 20.61 4.66 -14.09
C ALA A 185 19.49 5.64 -14.53
N LEU A 186 19.46 6.03 -15.81
CA LEU A 186 18.42 6.88 -16.40
C LEU A 186 17.21 6.11 -16.94
N GLN A 187 16.02 6.58 -16.57
CA GLN A 187 14.75 6.04 -17.03
C GLN A 187 14.40 6.56 -18.42
N ALA A 188 13.93 5.67 -19.30
CA ALA A 188 13.67 6.00 -20.71
C ALA A 188 12.49 6.96 -20.89
N ARG A 189 12.51 7.68 -22.03
CA ARG A 189 11.32 8.39 -22.56
C ARG A 189 10.17 7.38 -22.69
N ILE A 190 8.98 7.77 -22.26
CA ILE A 190 7.76 6.97 -22.43
C ILE A 190 6.66 7.89 -22.95
N VAL A 191 5.78 7.39 -23.81
CA VAL A 191 4.65 8.16 -24.36
C VAL A 191 3.30 7.62 -23.93
N THR A 192 3.29 6.51 -23.18
CA THR A 192 2.08 5.84 -22.71
C THR A 192 1.28 6.72 -21.77
N GLU A 193 -0.02 6.82 -22.04
CA GLU A 193 -1.02 7.39 -21.15
C GLU A 193 -1.47 6.29 -20.16
N ALA A 194 -1.34 6.56 -18.87
CA ALA A 194 -1.71 5.62 -17.82
C ALA A 194 -2.03 6.37 -16.51
N SER A 195 -2.49 5.67 -15.48
CA SER A 195 -2.71 6.30 -14.19
C SER A 195 -1.38 6.73 -13.54
N LEU A 196 -1.42 7.68 -12.61
CA LEU A 196 -0.25 8.08 -11.83
C LEU A 196 0.33 6.89 -11.05
N ALA A 197 -0.51 5.96 -10.58
CA ALA A 197 -0.07 4.74 -9.92
C ALA A 197 0.68 3.79 -10.87
N ASP A 198 0.23 3.66 -12.12
CA ASP A 198 0.93 2.88 -13.14
C ASP A 198 2.29 3.50 -13.48
N HIS A 199 2.36 4.82 -13.60
CA HIS A 199 3.63 5.53 -13.82
C HIS A 199 4.59 5.40 -12.63
N PHE A 200 4.11 5.40 -11.39
CA PHE A 200 4.94 5.11 -10.21
C PHE A 200 5.43 3.68 -10.20
N THR A 201 4.57 2.71 -10.55
CA THR A 201 4.94 1.30 -10.65
C THR A 201 6.01 1.10 -11.72
N LEU A 202 5.80 1.65 -12.92
CA LEU A 202 6.77 1.57 -14.02
C LEU A 202 8.11 2.23 -13.67
N ALA A 203 8.07 3.38 -12.98
CA ALA A 203 9.27 4.05 -12.50
C ALA A 203 10.00 3.22 -11.43
N CYS A 204 9.27 2.57 -10.51
CA CYS A 204 9.87 1.70 -9.51
C CYS A 204 10.48 0.46 -10.16
N ASN A 205 9.78 -0.14 -11.11
CA ASN A 205 10.25 -1.32 -11.81
C ASN A 205 11.59 -1.06 -12.52
N GLY A 206 11.70 0.05 -13.26
CA GLY A 206 12.94 0.43 -13.91
C GLY A 206 14.11 0.76 -12.96
N ALA A 207 13.85 0.95 -11.67
CA ALA A 207 14.84 1.25 -10.64
C ALA A 207 15.08 0.09 -9.65
N GLY A 208 14.33 -1.02 -9.77
CA GLY A 208 14.32 -2.08 -8.76
C GLY A 208 13.84 -1.59 -7.39
N ALA A 209 12.94 -0.60 -7.40
CA ALA A 209 12.33 -0.03 -6.22
C ALA A 209 10.91 -0.58 -6.03
N MET A 210 10.30 -0.18 -4.92
CA MET A 210 8.89 -0.40 -4.60
C MET A 210 8.31 0.89 -4.05
N TRP A 211 6.99 1.02 -4.12
CA TRP A 211 6.27 2.15 -3.57
C TRP A 211 4.98 1.71 -2.89
N TRP A 212 4.56 2.45 -1.87
CA TRP A 212 3.35 2.16 -1.10
C TRP A 212 2.86 3.41 -0.37
N VAL A 213 1.63 3.36 0.13
CA VAL A 213 1.10 4.37 1.07
C VAL A 213 1.18 3.81 2.49
N GLY A 214 1.94 4.48 3.36
CA GLY A 214 2.07 4.08 4.75
C GLY A 214 0.81 4.36 5.57
N ALA A 215 0.78 3.85 6.81
CA ALA A 215 -0.38 3.98 7.68
C ALA A 215 -0.74 5.45 7.97
N ASP A 216 0.28 6.32 7.94
CA ASP A 216 0.20 7.77 8.12
C ASP A 216 -0.27 8.54 6.88
N GLY A 217 -0.58 7.84 5.78
CA GLY A 217 -1.06 8.43 4.52
C GLY A 217 0.05 9.05 3.67
N VAL A 218 1.33 8.81 3.99
CA VAL A 218 2.45 9.28 3.18
C VAL A 218 2.85 8.20 2.18
N THR A 219 2.92 8.59 0.91
CA THR A 219 3.43 7.77 -0.18
C THR A 219 4.95 7.71 -0.11
N ARG A 220 5.52 6.50 -0.13
CA ARG A 220 6.95 6.25 0.01
C ARG A 220 7.49 5.44 -1.15
N PHE A 221 8.78 5.62 -1.41
CA PHE A 221 9.55 4.93 -2.43
C PHE A 221 10.82 4.38 -1.80
N GLN A 222 11.16 3.12 -2.04
CA GLN A 222 12.34 2.49 -1.47
C GLN A 222 12.92 1.43 -2.39
N TYR A 223 14.25 1.31 -2.41
CA TYR A 223 14.93 0.16 -3.01
C TYR A 223 14.72 -1.09 -2.18
N ARG A 224 14.30 -2.19 -2.82
CA ARG A 224 14.15 -3.48 -2.15
C ARG A 224 15.47 -3.99 -1.55
N ALA A 225 16.58 -3.71 -2.22
CA ALA A 225 17.92 -4.05 -1.76
C ALA A 225 18.37 -3.23 -0.54
N LEU A 226 17.89 -1.99 -0.36
CA LEU A 226 18.30 -1.12 0.75
C LEU A 226 17.33 -1.17 1.95
N THR A 227 16.35 -2.07 1.93
CA THR A 227 15.47 -2.26 3.06
C THR A 227 16.26 -2.87 4.22
N ALA A 228 16.42 -2.12 5.32
CA ALA A 228 17.02 -2.64 6.53
C ALA A 228 16.11 -3.70 7.17
N ALA A 229 16.71 -4.74 7.75
CA ALA A 229 16.02 -5.66 8.66
C ALA A 229 15.40 -4.86 9.81
N THR A 230 14.13 -5.10 10.11
CA THR A 230 13.58 -4.61 11.37
C THR A 230 14.04 -5.52 12.51
N ASP A 231 14.06 -5.00 13.72
CA ASP A 231 14.24 -5.77 14.95
C ASP A 231 13.00 -6.62 15.30
N LEU A 232 11.95 -6.52 14.47
CA LEU A 232 10.73 -7.30 14.63
C LEU A 232 10.95 -8.68 13.98
N GLY A 233 10.95 -9.74 14.79
CA GLY A 233 10.91 -11.13 14.31
C GLY A 233 9.65 -11.87 14.74
N VAL A 234 8.94 -12.51 13.82
CA VAL A 234 7.81 -13.39 14.18
C VAL A 234 8.36 -14.79 14.40
N VAL A 235 8.37 -15.21 15.66
CA VAL A 235 8.80 -16.56 16.07
C VAL A 235 7.55 -17.34 16.46
N TRP A 236 7.50 -18.62 16.11
CA TRP A 236 6.46 -19.52 16.59
C TRP A 236 6.38 -19.48 18.11
N ASN A 237 5.34 -18.84 18.60
CA ASN A 237 5.07 -18.62 20.01
C ASN A 237 3.56 -18.74 20.26
N PRO A 238 3.10 -18.75 21.53
CA PRO A 238 1.67 -18.83 21.84
C PRO A 238 0.81 -17.69 21.29
N ASP A 239 1.44 -16.59 20.84
CA ASP A 239 0.77 -15.39 20.35
C ASP A 239 0.52 -15.41 18.83
N LEU A 240 1.20 -16.30 18.12
CA LEU A 240 0.98 -16.61 16.72
C LEU A 240 -0.28 -17.47 16.60
N ILE A 241 -1.32 -16.92 15.99
CA ILE A 241 -2.62 -17.61 15.82
C ILE A 241 -2.48 -18.66 14.72
N HIS A 242 -1.86 -18.27 13.61
CA HIS A 242 -1.70 -19.10 12.43
C HIS A 242 -0.50 -18.60 11.63
N ALA A 243 0.21 -19.49 10.94
CA ALA A 243 1.16 -19.14 9.91
C ALA A 243 0.89 -20.02 8.71
N ASP A 244 0.82 -19.39 7.55
CA ASP A 244 0.75 -20.09 6.28
C ASP A 244 2.14 -20.10 5.65
N THR A 245 2.62 -21.31 5.40
CA THR A 245 3.82 -21.55 4.62
C THR A 245 3.35 -21.93 3.23
N ALA A 246 3.45 -21.01 2.27
CA ALA A 246 3.33 -21.41 0.87
C ALA A 246 4.40 -22.47 0.61
N SER A 247 3.95 -23.67 0.23
CA SER A 247 4.81 -24.79 -0.11
C SER A 247 5.44 -24.52 -1.48
N GLY A 248 6.37 -23.57 -1.55
CA GLY A 248 7.35 -23.31 -2.62
C GLY A 248 6.91 -23.27 -4.09
N LEU A 249 5.65 -23.50 -4.45
CA LEU A 249 5.22 -23.66 -5.84
C LEU A 249 4.76 -22.35 -6.48
N ASP A 250 4.47 -21.33 -5.67
CA ASP A 250 4.04 -20.00 -6.10
C ASP A 250 5.12 -18.95 -5.79
N GLY A 251 5.26 -17.93 -6.63
CA GLY A 251 6.19 -16.81 -6.41
C GLY A 251 7.65 -17.03 -6.85
N TRP A 252 7.92 -18.05 -7.67
CA TRP A 252 9.23 -18.33 -8.25
C TRP A 252 9.15 -18.39 -9.78
N ALA A 253 10.26 -18.03 -10.45
CA ALA A 253 10.36 -18.00 -11.90
C ALA A 253 11.74 -18.53 -12.33
N ASN A 254 11.77 -19.38 -13.35
CA ASN A 254 13.01 -19.94 -13.89
C ASN A 254 13.34 -19.43 -15.29
N ARG A 255 12.48 -18.58 -15.86
CA ARG A 255 12.74 -17.75 -17.03
C ARG A 255 12.20 -16.37 -16.81
N ILE A 256 12.98 -15.35 -17.17
CA ILE A 256 12.60 -13.96 -16.93
C ILE A 256 12.75 -13.20 -18.23
N TYR A 257 11.62 -12.67 -18.68
CA TYR A 257 11.52 -11.78 -19.81
C TYR A 257 11.44 -10.34 -19.32
N GLN A 258 12.19 -9.48 -19.97
CA GLN A 258 12.14 -8.04 -19.74
C GLN A 258 11.35 -7.41 -20.87
N THR A 259 10.28 -6.67 -20.55
CA THR A 259 9.60 -5.80 -21.51
C THR A 259 10.10 -4.38 -21.33
N ARG A 260 10.94 -3.92 -22.25
CA ARG A 260 11.39 -2.54 -22.30
C ARG A 260 10.27 -1.68 -22.86
N ILE A 261 9.80 -0.72 -22.08
CA ILE A 261 8.86 0.31 -22.50
C ILE A 261 9.65 1.60 -22.75
N SER A 262 9.64 2.04 -23.99
CA SER A 262 10.34 3.24 -24.43
C SER A 262 9.54 3.99 -25.49
N ALA A 263 10.14 5.01 -26.09
CA ALA A 263 9.52 5.72 -27.20
C ALA A 263 10.54 6.00 -28.30
N VAL A 264 10.11 5.77 -29.54
CA VAL A 264 10.90 6.00 -30.76
C VAL A 264 10.26 7.12 -31.59
N PRO A 265 11.05 7.89 -32.37
CA PRO A 265 10.47 8.87 -33.28
C PRO A 265 9.51 8.21 -34.26
N ASP A 266 8.37 8.84 -34.51
CA ASP A 266 7.45 8.42 -35.56
C ASP A 266 8.09 8.71 -36.93
N PRO A 267 8.41 7.69 -37.75
CA PRO A 267 9.04 7.89 -39.05
C PRO A 267 8.11 8.61 -40.05
N ASP A 268 6.80 8.47 -39.86
CA ASP A 268 5.78 9.01 -40.76
C ASP A 268 5.33 10.41 -40.33
N ASN A 269 5.53 10.79 -39.06
CA ASN A 269 5.16 12.10 -38.52
C ASN A 269 6.29 12.74 -37.69
N PRO A 270 7.24 13.45 -38.33
CA PRO A 270 8.37 14.08 -37.64
C PRO A 270 7.93 14.99 -36.48
N GLY A 271 8.49 14.73 -35.29
CA GLY A 271 8.14 15.43 -34.05
C GLY A 271 7.20 14.66 -33.13
N ASN A 272 6.52 13.64 -33.65
CA ASN A 272 5.76 12.68 -32.84
C ASN A 272 6.64 11.51 -32.40
N TRP A 273 6.18 10.82 -31.36
CA TRP A 273 6.87 9.69 -30.75
C TRP A 273 5.87 8.54 -30.62
N LEU A 274 6.29 7.34 -31.01
CA LEU A 274 5.52 6.11 -30.89
C LEU A 274 6.00 5.31 -29.69
N ASN A 275 5.08 4.58 -29.06
CA ASN A 275 5.44 3.61 -28.03
C ASN A 275 6.27 2.50 -28.67
N ASP A 276 7.39 2.16 -28.05
CA ASP A 276 8.24 1.04 -28.45
C ASP A 276 8.38 0.07 -27.29
N GLU A 277 7.86 -1.14 -27.50
CA GLU A 277 7.91 -2.24 -26.55
C GLU A 277 8.74 -3.38 -27.14
N THR A 278 9.85 -3.70 -26.47
CA THR A 278 10.70 -4.83 -26.86
C THR A 278 10.79 -5.81 -25.72
N THR A 279 10.46 -7.07 -25.96
CA THR A 279 10.57 -8.14 -24.97
C THR A 279 11.77 -9.03 -25.25
N GLU A 280 12.64 -9.24 -24.26
CA GLU A 280 13.84 -10.08 -24.38
C GLU A 280 13.98 -11.02 -23.17
N LEU A 281 14.57 -12.20 -23.40
CA LEU A 281 14.91 -13.14 -22.33
C LEU A 281 16.23 -12.70 -21.68
N ILE A 282 16.17 -12.33 -20.40
CA ILE A 282 17.33 -11.82 -19.65
C ILE A 282 17.89 -12.83 -18.64
N TYR A 283 17.10 -13.84 -18.29
CA TYR A 283 17.50 -14.89 -17.36
C TYR A 283 16.86 -16.22 -17.73
N ASP A 284 17.67 -17.27 -17.75
CA ASP A 284 17.25 -18.65 -18.00
C ASP A 284 17.96 -19.58 -17.01
N ALA A 285 17.20 -20.38 -16.27
CA ALA A 285 17.69 -21.40 -15.36
C ALA A 285 17.41 -22.80 -15.92
N PRO A 286 18.16 -23.29 -16.93
CA PRO A 286 17.83 -24.50 -17.68
C PRO A 286 17.77 -25.75 -16.80
N GLN A 287 18.58 -25.82 -15.74
CA GLN A 287 18.53 -26.92 -14.78
C GLN A 287 17.22 -26.93 -13.98
N SER A 288 16.73 -25.76 -13.59
CA SER A 288 15.44 -25.64 -12.91
C SER A 288 14.29 -25.98 -13.86
N VAL A 289 14.32 -25.46 -15.10
CA VAL A 289 13.34 -25.79 -16.15
C VAL A 289 13.27 -27.30 -16.38
N GLY A 290 14.42 -27.97 -16.48
CA GLY A 290 14.49 -29.42 -16.67
C GLY A 290 13.94 -30.22 -15.49
N ARG A 291 14.03 -29.71 -14.26
CA ARG A 291 13.59 -30.42 -13.04
C ARG A 291 12.14 -30.12 -12.66
N TRP A 292 11.67 -28.90 -12.89
CA TRP A 292 10.41 -28.38 -12.34
C TRP A 292 9.44 -27.84 -13.40
N GLY A 293 9.82 -27.90 -14.68
CA GLY A 293 9.04 -27.35 -15.80
C GLY A 293 9.23 -25.84 -15.97
N GLU A 294 8.79 -25.30 -17.11
CA GLU A 294 8.93 -23.88 -17.41
C GLU A 294 7.97 -23.01 -16.57
N ARG A 295 8.52 -21.95 -15.97
CA ARG A 295 7.82 -20.95 -15.17
C ARG A 295 8.33 -19.56 -15.58
N PRO A 296 7.76 -18.97 -16.62
CA PRO A 296 8.18 -17.67 -17.11
C PRO A 296 7.58 -16.54 -16.26
N ALA A 297 8.34 -15.48 -16.06
CA ALA A 297 7.85 -14.19 -15.57
C ALA A 297 8.26 -13.10 -16.56
N THR A 298 7.41 -12.11 -16.76
CA THR A 298 7.70 -10.93 -17.58
C THR A 298 7.75 -9.71 -16.67
N TYR A 299 8.64 -8.76 -16.95
CA TYR A 299 8.83 -7.56 -16.14
C TYR A 299 8.88 -6.29 -17.03
N PRO A 300 7.89 -5.38 -16.94
CA PRO A 300 7.87 -4.14 -17.67
C PRO A 300 8.75 -3.10 -16.98
N LEU A 301 9.61 -2.44 -17.75
CA LEU A 301 10.52 -1.41 -17.24
C LEU A 301 10.74 -0.28 -18.23
N ALA A 302 10.96 0.92 -17.71
CA ALA A 302 11.28 2.11 -18.50
C ALA A 302 12.73 2.57 -18.23
N TYR A 303 13.70 2.07 -18.99
CA TYR A 303 15.14 2.32 -18.79
C TYR A 303 15.92 2.54 -20.10
N VAL A 304 17.00 3.34 -20.06
CA VAL A 304 17.88 3.63 -21.21
C VAL A 304 19.06 2.65 -21.30
N TYR A 305 19.10 1.81 -22.33
CA TYR A 305 20.05 0.69 -22.50
C TYR A 305 21.55 1.10 -22.49
N ASP A 306 21.88 2.32 -22.92
CA ASP A 306 23.28 2.76 -23.13
C ASP A 306 24.07 3.11 -21.84
N GLN A 307 23.54 2.86 -20.64
CA GLN A 307 24.22 3.15 -19.37
C GLN A 307 24.60 1.91 -18.54
N GLY A 308 24.96 0.80 -19.21
CA GLY A 308 25.69 -0.32 -18.61
C GLY A 308 24.85 -1.38 -17.86
N ASP A 309 25.50 -2.50 -17.56
CA ASP A 309 24.98 -3.76 -16.99
C ASP A 309 24.17 -3.64 -15.67
N ASP A 310 24.12 -2.46 -15.03
CA ASP A 310 23.59 -2.30 -13.67
C ASP A 310 22.08 -2.53 -13.53
N SER A 311 21.28 -2.36 -14.59
CA SER A 311 19.82 -2.57 -14.53
C SER A 311 19.44 -4.05 -14.61
N ALA A 312 20.03 -4.79 -15.57
CA ALA A 312 19.94 -6.24 -15.65
C ALA A 312 20.55 -6.91 -14.41
N LEU A 313 21.66 -6.40 -13.88
CA LEU A 313 22.25 -6.88 -12.62
C LEU A 313 21.39 -6.56 -11.39
N CYS A 314 20.76 -5.39 -11.31
CA CYS A 314 19.80 -5.10 -10.24
C CYS A 314 18.62 -6.07 -10.27
N MET A 315 18.12 -6.38 -11.47
CA MET A 315 17.02 -7.32 -11.66
C MET A 315 17.48 -8.77 -11.37
N LEU A 316 18.65 -9.19 -11.83
CA LEU A 316 19.25 -10.50 -11.48
C LEU A 316 19.50 -10.64 -9.98
N ARG A 317 19.91 -9.59 -9.28
CA ARG A 317 20.05 -9.59 -7.81
C ARG A 317 18.70 -9.69 -7.10
N MET A 318 17.63 -9.15 -7.69
CA MET A 318 16.27 -9.29 -7.18
C MET A 318 15.65 -10.67 -7.45
N LEU A 319 16.22 -11.46 -8.35
CA LEU A 319 15.55 -12.63 -8.94
C LEU A 319 16.32 -13.94 -8.88
N GLY A 320 17.65 -13.88 -8.77
CA GLY A 320 18.54 -15.03 -8.62
C GLY A 320 18.18 -16.01 -7.49
N PRO A 321 17.62 -15.56 -6.34
CA PRO A 321 17.22 -16.47 -5.25
C PRO A 321 15.96 -17.29 -5.52
N ASN A 322 15.13 -16.95 -6.52
CA ASN A 322 13.77 -17.50 -6.67
C ASN A 322 13.64 -18.43 -7.90
N THR A 323 14.67 -19.22 -8.18
CA THR A 323 14.72 -20.08 -9.38
C THR A 323 14.36 -21.52 -9.10
N THR A 324 14.27 -21.89 -7.83
CA THR A 324 13.79 -23.17 -7.35
C THR A 324 12.73 -22.96 -6.28
N PRO A 325 11.77 -23.89 -6.15
CA PRO A 325 10.83 -23.89 -5.03
C PRO A 325 11.56 -23.82 -3.69
N THR A 326 11.23 -22.84 -2.87
CA THR A 326 11.68 -22.75 -1.48
C THR A 326 10.49 -22.56 -0.56
N ASP A 327 10.47 -23.28 0.57
CA ASP A 327 9.44 -23.08 1.59
C ASP A 327 9.68 -21.73 2.27
N THR A 328 8.96 -20.72 1.80
CA THR A 328 9.02 -19.36 2.33
C THR A 328 7.67 -19.03 2.95
N PRO A 329 7.63 -18.56 4.22
CA PRO A 329 6.40 -18.05 4.81
C PRO A 329 5.78 -16.96 3.92
N SER A 330 4.56 -17.19 3.46
CA SER A 330 3.82 -16.28 2.59
C SER A 330 2.82 -15.45 3.38
N SER A 331 2.36 -15.95 4.53
CA SER A 331 1.49 -15.21 5.42
C SER A 331 1.67 -15.62 6.88
N VAL A 332 1.51 -14.65 7.79
CA VAL A 332 1.43 -14.91 9.23
C VAL A 332 0.27 -14.15 9.84
N THR A 333 -0.48 -14.80 10.73
CA THR A 333 -1.61 -14.22 11.46
C THR A 333 -1.32 -14.20 12.95
N ILE A 334 -1.35 -13.00 13.52
CA ILE A 334 -0.87 -12.70 14.86
C ILE A 334 -2.00 -12.08 15.68
N ASN A 335 -2.07 -12.43 16.96
CA ASN A 335 -2.90 -11.69 17.91
C ASN A 335 -2.19 -10.40 18.30
N ALA A 336 -2.67 -9.23 17.87
CA ALA A 336 -2.03 -7.97 18.20
C ALA A 336 -2.07 -7.65 19.71
N GLN A 337 -3.05 -8.21 20.45
CA GLN A 337 -3.23 -7.95 21.88
C GLN A 337 -2.16 -8.57 22.77
N SER A 338 -1.36 -9.51 22.28
CA SER A 338 -0.22 -10.05 23.04
C SER A 338 0.89 -9.02 23.23
N ASP A 339 1.08 -8.12 22.25
CA ASP A 339 2.03 -7.01 22.31
C ASP A 339 1.59 -5.85 21.40
N LEU A 340 0.65 -5.05 21.91
CA LEU A 340 0.10 -3.91 21.18
C LEU A 340 1.17 -2.87 20.80
N ALA A 341 2.17 -2.65 21.66
CA ALA A 341 3.22 -1.67 21.43
C ALA A 341 4.11 -2.06 20.26
N ARG A 342 4.36 -3.37 20.10
CA ARG A 342 5.14 -3.94 19.03
C ARG A 342 4.35 -4.04 17.72
N PHE A 343 3.19 -4.68 17.74
CA PHE A 343 2.47 -5.01 16.51
C PHE A 343 1.75 -3.81 15.88
N SER A 344 1.48 -2.74 16.63
CA SER A 344 1.00 -1.47 16.07
C SER A 344 2.04 -0.69 15.26
N ARG A 345 3.32 -1.11 15.27
CA ARG A 345 4.42 -0.48 14.53
C ARG A 345 4.74 -1.17 13.20
N LEU A 346 4.07 -2.27 12.89
CA LEU A 346 4.27 -2.99 11.64
C LEU A 346 3.90 -2.09 10.45
N GLU A 347 4.77 -2.05 9.45
CA GLU A 347 4.58 -1.24 8.25
C GLU A 347 4.99 -2.01 7.00
N ILE A 348 4.34 -1.69 5.89
CA ILE A 348 4.66 -2.23 4.57
C ILE A 348 6.09 -1.84 4.19
N GLY A 349 6.78 -2.74 3.49
CA GLY A 349 8.18 -2.56 3.10
C GLY A 349 9.17 -2.82 4.23
N ALA A 350 8.73 -3.17 5.45
CA ALA A 350 9.60 -3.63 6.51
C ALA A 350 10.08 -5.08 6.28
N ARG A 351 11.35 -5.36 6.59
CA ARG A 351 11.87 -6.73 6.64
C ARG A 351 11.62 -7.38 7.99
N LEU A 352 11.18 -8.63 7.97
CA LEU A 352 10.77 -9.41 9.14
C LEU A 352 11.40 -10.81 9.03
N THR A 353 12.05 -11.28 10.09
CA THR A 353 12.44 -12.69 10.18
C THR A 353 11.24 -13.51 10.66
N VAL A 354 10.90 -14.56 9.92
CA VAL A 354 9.85 -15.51 10.28
C VAL A 354 10.48 -16.86 10.57
N SER A 355 10.24 -17.36 11.77
CA SER A 355 10.69 -18.68 12.22
C SER A 355 9.49 -19.50 12.67
N VAL A 356 9.10 -20.48 11.85
CA VAL A 356 8.01 -21.42 12.10
C VAL A 356 8.52 -22.85 11.93
N PRO A 357 7.84 -23.88 12.49
CA PRO A 357 8.29 -25.25 12.33
C PRO A 357 8.47 -25.62 10.85
N GLY A 358 9.71 -25.95 10.47
CA GLY A 358 10.05 -26.33 9.09
C GLY A 358 10.42 -25.18 8.15
N ALA A 359 10.26 -23.90 8.54
CA ALA A 359 10.64 -22.77 7.71
C ALA A 359 11.28 -21.62 8.51
N TYR A 360 12.40 -21.13 8.01
CA TYR A 360 13.09 -19.96 8.52
C TYR A 360 13.46 -19.06 7.35
N ALA A 361 12.94 -17.85 7.31
CA ALA A 361 13.21 -16.93 6.22
C ALA A 361 13.22 -15.48 6.69
N GLU A 362 14.10 -14.68 6.09
CA GLU A 362 13.90 -13.24 6.04
C GLU A 362 12.87 -12.92 4.97
N THR A 363 11.86 -12.15 5.35
CA THR A 363 10.73 -11.81 4.50
C THR A 363 10.53 -10.30 4.46
N LEU A 364 9.84 -9.83 3.44
CA LEU A 364 9.40 -8.45 3.31
C LEU A 364 7.87 -8.41 3.51
N ILE A 365 7.39 -7.49 4.33
CA ILE A 365 5.95 -7.25 4.50
C ILE A 365 5.43 -6.53 3.27
N THR A 366 4.62 -7.21 2.46
CA THR A 366 4.00 -6.61 1.27
C THR A 366 2.61 -6.07 1.58
N ALA A 367 1.86 -6.73 2.46
CA ALA A 367 0.55 -6.26 2.88
C ALA A 367 0.28 -6.53 4.36
N ILE A 368 -0.58 -5.70 4.94
CA ILE A 368 -1.04 -5.79 6.31
C ILE A 368 -2.56 -5.73 6.30
N HIS A 369 -3.19 -6.71 6.93
CA HIS A 369 -4.63 -6.80 7.14
C HIS A 369 -4.94 -6.82 8.64
N HIS A 370 -5.62 -5.78 9.14
CA HIS A 370 -6.15 -5.76 10.50
C HIS A 370 -7.62 -6.20 10.48
N THR A 371 -8.00 -7.09 11.40
CA THR A 371 -9.39 -7.37 11.75
C THR A 371 -9.58 -7.06 13.23
N ILE A 372 -10.42 -6.07 13.53
CA ILE A 372 -10.60 -5.52 14.86
C ILE A 372 -12.10 -5.54 15.21
N THR A 373 -12.40 -6.13 16.36
CA THR A 373 -13.71 -6.14 17.02
C THR A 373 -13.54 -5.53 18.42
N PRO A 374 -14.59 -5.31 19.23
CA PRO A 374 -14.46 -4.72 20.56
C PRO A 374 -13.58 -5.54 21.52
N THR A 375 -13.45 -6.86 21.29
CA THR A 375 -12.72 -7.78 22.17
C THR A 375 -11.46 -8.36 21.54
N ARG A 376 -11.30 -8.27 20.20
CA ARG A 376 -10.24 -8.97 19.48
C ARG A 376 -9.58 -8.11 18.41
N TRP A 377 -8.25 -8.11 18.36
CA TRP A 377 -7.46 -7.54 17.27
C TRP A 377 -6.48 -8.57 16.69
N VAL A 378 -6.75 -8.97 15.45
CA VAL A 378 -5.91 -9.86 14.65
C VAL A 378 -5.21 -9.08 13.53
N ILE A 379 -3.95 -9.40 13.28
CA ILE A 379 -3.18 -8.88 12.13
C ILE A 379 -2.75 -10.05 11.27
N THR A 380 -3.06 -10.00 9.99
CA THR A 380 -2.49 -10.89 8.98
C THR A 380 -1.49 -10.11 8.14
N LEU A 381 -0.28 -10.64 8.01
CA LEU A 381 0.77 -10.10 7.15
C LEU A 381 0.87 -10.97 5.90
N ASN A 382 0.99 -10.34 4.75
CA ASN A 382 1.45 -11.01 3.53
C ASN A 382 2.94 -10.74 3.36
N LEU A 383 3.65 -11.78 2.96
CA LEU A 383 5.09 -11.84 2.97
C LEU A 383 5.60 -12.35 1.62
N ILE A 384 6.74 -11.82 1.21
CA ILE A 384 7.55 -12.39 0.14
C ILE A 384 8.97 -12.61 0.66
N GLY A 385 9.73 -13.53 0.05
CA GLY A 385 11.14 -13.69 0.37
C GLY A 385 11.90 -12.35 0.25
N ALA A 386 12.69 -12.01 1.27
CA ALA A 386 13.61 -10.90 1.16
C ALA A 386 14.72 -11.32 0.18
N THR A 387 14.97 -10.48 -0.83
CA THR A 387 16.09 -10.71 -1.75
C THR A 387 17.38 -10.52 -0.98
N ASN A 388 18.21 -11.56 -0.90
CA ASN A 388 19.56 -11.45 -0.37
C ASN A 388 20.32 -10.41 -1.18
N THR A 389 20.84 -9.38 -0.49
CA THR A 389 21.62 -8.28 -1.08
C THR A 389 23.00 -8.72 -1.51
#